data_AF-X0URE3-F1
#
_entry.id   AF-X0URE3-F1
#
_cell.length_a   1.000
_cell.length_b   1.000
_cell.length_c   1.000
_cell.angle_alpha   90.00
_cell.angle_beta   90.00
_cell.angle_gamma   90.00
#
_symmetry.space_group_name_H-M   'P 1'
#
loop_
_entity.id
_entity.type
_entity.pdbx_description
1 polymer ?
#
loop_
_entity_poly.entity_id
_entity_poly.type
_entity_poly.pdbx_seq_one_letter_code
_entity_poly.pdbx_strand_id
1 'polypeptide(L)' 'MEYLVENNSISRVEYARMFRVSLRTANYGISELEKLNLINRGGVGRAIRYTLK' A
#
# COMPACT_ATOMS: atom_id res chain seq x y z
N MET A 1 5.86 -2.73 -9.31
CA MET A 1 5.91 -3.84 -8.33
C MET A 1 7.24 -3.90 -7.57
N GLU A 2 8.34 -3.34 -8.07
CA GLU A 2 9.67 -3.40 -7.44
C GLU A 2 9.73 -2.90 -5.98
N TYR A 3 8.99 -1.85 -5.61
CA TYR A 3 9.11 -1.27 -4.25
C TYR A 3 8.59 -2.13 -3.10
N LEU A 4 7.52 -2.89 -3.34
CA LEU A 4 6.99 -3.80 -2.32
C LEU A 4 7.88 -5.04 -2.16
N VAL A 5 8.63 -5.42 -3.19
CA VAL A 5 9.60 -6.51 -3.14
C VAL A 5 10.80 -6.13 -2.26
N GLU A 6 11.19 -4.85 -2.24
CA GLU A 6 12.34 -4.38 -1.46
C GLU A 6 12.01 -3.96 -0.01
N ASN A 7 10.80 -3.46 0.28
CA ASN A 7 10.51 -2.80 1.57
C ASN A 7 9.72 -3.66 2.59
N ASN A 8 9.37 -4.92 2.27
CA ASN A 8 8.55 -5.85 3.09
C ASN A 8 7.13 -5.36 3.47
N SER A 9 6.91 -4.06 3.58
CA SER A 9 5.62 -3.44 3.87
C SER A 9 5.60 -1.98 3.40
N ILE A 10 4.42 -1.45 3.11
CA ILE A 10 4.21 -0.03 2.78
C ILE A 10 2.96 0.49 3.48
N SER A 11 2.99 1.72 3.97
CA SER A 11 1.80 2.46 4.39
C SER A 11 1.21 3.24 3.22
N ARG A 12 -0.05 3.67 3.34
CA ARG A 12 -0.68 4.53 2.34
C ARG A 12 0.09 5.83 2.08
N VAL A 13 0.71 6.40 3.12
CA VAL A 13 1.48 7.65 3.01
C VAL A 13 2.77 7.43 2.22
N GLU A 14 3.46 6.33 2.50
CA GLU A 14 4.67 5.94 1.76
C GLU A 14 4.35 5.67 0.29
N TYR A 15 3.26 4.94 0.01
CA TYR A 15 2.76 4.74 -1.35
C TYR A 15 2.51 6.07 -2.06
N ALA A 16 1.77 6.98 -1.43
CA ALA A 16 1.46 8.29 -2.01
C ALA A 16 2.73 9.09 -2.34
N ARG A 17 3.72 9.09 -1.44
CA ARG A 17 5.01 9.77 -1.67
C ARG A 17 5.80 9.13 -2.80
N MET A 18 5.89 7.80 -2.80
CA MET A 18 6.68 7.05 -3.77
C MET A 18 6.17 7.29 -5.20
N PHE A 19 4.86 7.22 -5.40
CA PHE A 19 4.23 7.43 -6.71
C PHE A 19 3.88 8.89 -7.00
N ARG A 20 4.20 9.82 -6.08
CA ARG A 20 3.86 11.26 -6.17
C ARG A 20 2.38 11.51 -6.46
N VAL A 21 1.50 10.75 -5.81
CA VAL A 21 0.04 10.85 -5.97
C VAL A 21 -0.63 11.37 -4.70
N SER A 22 -1.86 11.84 -4.83
CA SER A 22 -2.67 12.21 -3.67
C SER A 22 -2.96 10.99 -2.76
N LEU A 23 -3.22 11.23 -1.47
CA LEU A 23 -3.66 10.16 -0.55
C LEU A 23 -4.94 9.48 -1.02
N ARG A 24 -5.83 10.19 -1.73
CA ARG A 24 -7.06 9.63 -2.31
C ARG A 24 -6.73 8.62 -3.42
N THR A 25 -5.85 9.01 -4.34
CA THR A 25 -5.38 8.13 -5.43
C THR A 25 -4.62 6.94 -4.88
N ALA A 26 -3.77 7.13 -3.87
CA ALA A 26 -3.08 6.04 -3.18
C ALA A 26 -4.08 5.07 -2.53
N ASN A 27 -5.12 5.59 -1.87
CA ASN A 27 -6.17 4.76 -1.28
C ASN A 27 -6.89 3.91 -2.32
N TYR A 28 -7.21 4.49 -3.48
CA TYR A 28 -7.81 3.76 -4.59
C TYR A 28 -6.88 2.66 -5.11
N GLY A 29 -5.62 2.99 -5.43
CA GLY A 29 -4.65 2.01 -5.92
C GLY A 29 -4.42 0.85 -4.96
N ILE A 30 -4.28 1.12 -3.67
CA ILE A 30 -4.14 0.08 -2.64
C ILE A 30 -5.42 -0.78 -2.54
N SER A 31 -6.61 -0.18 -2.61
CA SER A 31 -7.86 -0.93 -2.58
C SER A 31 -8.00 -1.87 -3.78
N GLU A 32 -7.57 -1.45 -4.96
CA GLU A 32 -7.54 -2.33 -6.14
C GLU A 32 -6.53 -3.49 -5.95
N LEU A 33 -5.36 -3.23 -5.38
CA LEU A 33 -4.38 -4.28 -5.06
C LEU A 33 -4.90 -5.29 -4.01
N GLU A 34 -5.65 -4.83 -3.00
CA GLU A 34 -6.32 -5.71 -2.03
C GLU A 34 -7.39 -6.57 -2.72
N LYS A 35 -8.22 -5.98 -3.59
CA LYS A 35 -9.27 -6.71 -4.34
C LYS A 35 -8.68 -7.79 -5.25
N LEU A 36 -7.53 -7.50 -5.86
CA LEU A 36 -6.77 -8.45 -6.67
C LEU A 36 -6.01 -9.49 -5.82
N ASN A 37 -6.12 -9.42 -4.48
CA ASN A 37 -5.49 -10.35 -3.53
C ASN A 37 -3.96 -10.40 -3.66
N LEU A 38 -3.34 -9.29 -4.09
CA LEU A 38 -1.89 -9.15 -4.29
C LEU A 38 -1.16 -8.68 -3.03
N ILE A 39 -1.89 -8.06 -2.10
CA ILE A 39 -1.34 -7.53 -0.85
C ILE A 39 -2.20 -7.95 0.33
N ASN A 40 -1.55 -8.13 1.48
CA ASN A 40 -2.21 -8.33 2.76
C ASN A 40 -2.19 -7.01 3.55
N ARG A 41 -3.28 -6.73 4.26
CA ARG A 41 -3.38 -5.60 5.18
C ARG A 41 -3.18 -6.05 6.62
N GLY A 42 -2.22 -5.45 7.31
CA GLY A 42 -1.96 -5.64 8.72
C GLY A 42 -2.08 -4.34 9.51
N GLY A 43 -2.35 -4.45 10.82
CA GLY A 43 -2.47 -3.30 11.73
C GLY A 43 -3.82 -2.59 11.71
N VAL A 44 -3.97 -1.56 12.55
CA VAL A 44 -5.23 -0.84 12.79
C VAL A 44 -5.02 0.67 12.73
N GLY A 45 -5.94 1.40 12.12
CA GLY A 45 -5.92 2.87 12.05
C GLY A 45 -4.66 3.42 11.39
N ARG A 46 -3.89 4.25 12.11
CA ARG A 46 -2.65 4.84 11.59
C ARG A 46 -1.49 3.85 11.47
N ALA A 47 -1.59 2.69 12.11
CA ALA A 47 -0.59 1.63 12.07
C ALA A 47 -0.81 0.65 10.91
N ILE A 48 -1.73 0.93 9.99
CA ILE A 48 -2.00 0.06 8.84
C ILE A 48 -0.76 -0.01 7.93
N ARG A 49 -0.36 -1.23 7.61
CA ARG A 49 0.68 -1.54 6.64
C ARG A 49 0.19 -2.61 5.67
N TYR A 50 0.69 -2.54 4.45
CA TYR A 50 0.37 -3.44 3.35
C TYR A 50 1.62 -4.20 2.94
N THR A 51 1.56 -5.52 2.92
CA THR A 51 2.67 -6.40 2.51
C THR A 51 2.30 -7.11 1.22
N LEU A 52 3.26 -7.49 0.39
CA LEU A 52 2.97 -8.43 -0.70
C LEU A 52 2.52 -9.77 -0.11
N LYS A 53 1.73 -10.47 -0.91
CA LYS A 53 1.38 -11.87 -0.69
C LYS A 53 2.35 -12.79 -1.39
#